data_AF-A0A132A6U2-F1
#
_entry.id   AF-A0A132A6U2-F1
#
_cell.length_a   1.000
_cell.length_b   1.000
_cell.length_c   1.000
_cell.angle_alpha   90.00
_cell.angle_beta   90.00
_cell.angle_gamma   90.00
#
_symmetry.space_group_name_H-M   'P 1'
#
loop_
_entity.id
_entity.type
_entity.pdbx_description
1 polymer ?
#
loop_
_entity_poly.entity_id
_entity_poly.type
_entity_poly.pdbx_seq_one_letter_code
_entity_poly.pdbx_strand_id
1 'polypeptide(L)'
;MEPRKIAMFSFYDIVLDYMIMESFDDLENPPTAVKSIISNRWLSASFREVALQTTVSTVMRRKRSKLILKNGFFEHFYSILDHLSPILAWGFLGTDDDLKFKCETFKDSTQAVIKDYFSFDRCRYTYVQDLCEDIKRVTEERLWEWENKLKIIQS
;
A
#
# COMPACT_ATOMS: atom_id res chain seq x y z
N MET A 1 -6.51 -16.73 -3.32
CA MET A 1 -5.47 -16.63 -2.28
C MET A 1 -5.22 -18.03 -1.79
N GLU A 2 -4.03 -18.57 -2.02
CA GLU A 2 -3.64 -19.77 -1.28
C GLU A 2 -3.72 -19.44 0.22
N PRO A 3 -4.29 -20.33 1.05
CA PRO A 3 -4.33 -20.11 2.48
C PRO A 3 -2.90 -20.12 2.99
N ARG A 4 -2.32 -18.94 3.19
CA ARG A 4 -1.13 -18.78 4.02
C ARG A 4 -1.53 -19.38 5.36
N LYS A 5 -0.86 -20.45 5.80
CA LYS A 5 -1.20 -21.22 7.02
C LYS A 5 -0.93 -20.40 8.30
N ILE A 6 -1.58 -19.24 8.41
CA ILE A 6 -1.45 -18.29 9.51
C ILE A 6 -2.55 -18.65 10.52
N ALA A 7 -2.15 -19.05 11.71
CA ALA A 7 -3.08 -19.53 12.74
C ALA A 7 -3.99 -18.43 13.29
N MET A 8 -3.53 -17.16 13.24
CA MET A 8 -4.27 -15.99 13.73
C MET A 8 -3.85 -14.74 12.96
N PHE A 9 -4.81 -13.99 12.44
CA PHE A 9 -4.56 -12.69 11.81
C PHE A 9 -4.57 -11.59 12.85
N SER A 10 -3.54 -10.77 12.87
CA SER A 10 -3.49 -9.52 13.62
C SER A 10 -3.92 -8.34 12.75
N PHE A 11 -4.16 -7.20 13.39
CA PHE A 11 -4.37 -5.93 12.69
C PHE A 11 -3.19 -5.59 11.75
N TYR A 12 -1.97 -5.94 12.12
CA TYR A 12 -0.78 -5.68 11.31
C TYR A 12 -0.73 -6.54 10.05
N ASP A 13 -1.15 -7.81 10.12
CA ASP A 13 -1.25 -8.67 8.93
C ASP A 13 -2.30 -8.13 7.95
N ILE A 14 -3.40 -7.61 8.47
CA ILE A 14 -4.42 -6.97 7.64
C ILE A 14 -3.86 -5.69 7.01
N VAL A 15 -3.37 -4.76 7.81
CA VAL A 15 -2.99 -3.42 7.31
C VAL A 15 -1.71 -3.47 6.47
N LEU A 16 -0.64 -4.08 6.98
CA LEU A 16 0.65 -4.04 6.31
C LEU A 16 0.67 -4.97 5.09
N ASP A 17 0.28 -6.23 5.26
CA ASP A 17 0.39 -7.24 4.20
C ASP A 17 -0.82 -7.18 3.24
N TYR A 18 -2.06 -7.25 3.74
CA TYR A 18 -3.24 -7.21 2.85
C TYR A 18 -3.58 -5.83 2.29
N MET A 19 -3.33 -4.72 2.99
CA MET A 19 -3.63 -3.39 2.42
C MET A 19 -2.43 -2.83 1.67
N ILE A 20 -1.34 -2.58 2.38
CA ILE A 20 -0.28 -1.73 1.89
C ILE A 20 0.58 -2.50 0.88
N MET A 21 1.06 -3.70 1.24
CA MET A 21 1.90 -4.51 0.35
C MET A 21 1.13 -5.01 -0.87
N GLU A 22 -0.10 -5.54 -0.72
CA GLU A 22 -0.93 -5.92 -1.89
C GLU A 22 -1.16 -4.71 -2.83
N SER A 23 -1.39 -3.52 -2.28
CA SER A 23 -1.56 -2.31 -3.10
C SER A 23 -0.28 -1.94 -3.84
N PHE A 24 0.89 -2.04 -3.19
CA PHE A 24 2.17 -1.78 -3.87
C PHE A 24 2.47 -2.78 -4.98
N ASP A 25 2.17 -4.06 -4.77
CA ASP A 25 2.32 -5.10 -5.79
C ASP A 25 1.38 -4.87 -6.98
N ASP A 26 0.11 -4.51 -6.71
CA ASP A 26 -0.87 -4.14 -7.74
C ASP A 26 -0.41 -2.92 -8.56
N LEU A 27 0.29 -1.96 -7.93
CA LEU A 27 0.82 -0.76 -8.58
C LEU A 27 2.11 -1.00 -9.37
N GLU A 28 2.95 -1.94 -8.94
CA GLU A 28 4.15 -2.36 -9.65
C GLU A 28 3.80 -3.18 -10.90
N ASN A 29 2.69 -3.93 -10.83
CA ASN A 29 2.17 -4.74 -11.92
C ASN A 29 0.76 -4.30 -12.37
N PRO A 30 0.59 -3.05 -12.85
CA PRO A 30 -0.74 -2.52 -13.10
C PRO A 30 -1.42 -3.25 -14.26
N PRO A 31 -2.76 -3.39 -14.24
CA PRO A 31 -3.52 -3.97 -15.34
C PRO A 31 -3.28 -3.25 -16.66
N THR A 32 -3.40 -3.95 -17.79
CA THR A 32 -3.17 -3.38 -19.14
C THR A 32 -3.97 -2.10 -19.39
N ALA A 33 -5.23 -2.04 -18.91
CA ALA A 33 -6.07 -0.85 -19.03
C ALA A 33 -5.45 0.39 -18.35
N VAL A 34 -4.85 0.20 -17.16
CA VAL A 34 -4.11 1.25 -16.45
C VAL A 34 -2.85 1.63 -17.24
N LYS A 35 -2.08 0.63 -17.70
CA LYS A 35 -0.86 0.84 -18.51
C LYS A 35 -1.12 1.66 -19.78
N SER A 36 -2.26 1.44 -20.44
CA SER A 36 -2.65 2.19 -21.65
C SER A 36 -2.94 3.67 -21.37
N ILE A 37 -3.50 4.00 -20.19
CA ILE A 37 -3.79 5.39 -19.82
C ILE A 37 -2.50 6.14 -19.50
N ILE A 38 -1.62 5.55 -18.70
CA ILE A 38 -0.36 6.19 -18.27
C ILE A 38 0.62 6.39 -19.45
N SER A 39 0.60 5.49 -20.44
CA SER A 39 1.47 5.58 -21.62
C SER A 39 0.98 6.60 -22.65
N ASN A 40 -0.29 7.03 -22.57
CA ASN A 40 -0.86 7.96 -23.52
C ASN A 40 -0.52 9.42 -23.17
N ARG A 41 0.58 9.90 -23.76
CA ARG A 41 1.09 11.27 -23.56
C ARG A 41 0.18 12.38 -24.09
N TRP A 42 -0.81 12.06 -24.93
CA TRP A 42 -1.70 13.02 -25.57
C TRP A 42 -2.88 13.43 -24.68
N LEU A 43 -3.15 12.67 -23.62
CA LEU A 43 -4.22 12.99 -22.66
C LEU A 43 -3.78 14.12 -21.73
N SER A 44 -4.68 15.05 -21.39
CA SER A 44 -4.40 16.03 -20.34
C SER A 44 -4.24 15.34 -18.97
N ALA A 45 -3.52 15.96 -18.05
CA ALA A 45 -3.34 15.43 -16.69
C ALA A 45 -4.69 15.17 -16.00
N SER A 46 -5.62 16.13 -16.05
CA SER A 46 -6.97 16.01 -15.48
C SER A 46 -7.78 14.87 -16.11
N PHE A 47 -7.65 14.65 -17.42
CA PHE A 47 -8.32 13.52 -18.07
C PHE A 47 -7.69 12.19 -17.66
N ARG A 48 -6.35 12.12 -17.58
CA ARG A 48 -5.65 10.91 -17.10
C ARG A 48 -6.04 10.57 -15.68
N GLU A 49 -6.15 11.55 -14.80
CA GLU A 49 -6.58 11.36 -13.41
C GLU A 49 -7.97 10.69 -13.36
N VAL A 50 -8.97 11.28 -14.02
CA VAL A 50 -10.32 10.74 -14.05
C VAL A 50 -10.36 9.35 -14.68
N ALA A 51 -9.66 9.15 -15.79
CA ALA A 51 -9.60 7.86 -16.49
C ALA A 51 -8.94 6.77 -15.62
N LEU A 52 -7.85 7.12 -14.93
CA LEU A 52 -7.13 6.23 -14.04
C LEU A 52 -8.00 5.84 -12.84
N GLN A 53 -8.60 6.83 -12.18
CA GLN A 53 -9.50 6.60 -11.04
C GLN A 53 -10.66 5.68 -11.44
N THR A 54 -11.32 5.96 -12.56
CA THR A 54 -12.44 5.16 -13.09
C THR A 54 -12.00 3.72 -13.39
N THR A 55 -10.82 3.56 -13.99
CA THR A 55 -10.29 2.24 -14.33
C THR A 55 -9.97 1.44 -13.07
N VAL A 56 -9.35 2.05 -12.08
CA VAL A 56 -9.00 1.42 -10.80
C VAL A 56 -10.26 1.01 -10.02
N SER A 57 -11.25 1.90 -9.89
CA SER A 57 -12.53 1.54 -9.27
C SER A 57 -13.23 0.39 -10.00
N THR A 58 -13.13 0.33 -11.33
CA THR A 58 -13.67 -0.81 -12.11
C THR A 58 -12.96 -2.12 -11.77
N VAL A 59 -11.63 -2.08 -11.61
CA VAL A 59 -10.84 -3.25 -11.18
C VAL A 59 -11.22 -3.67 -9.76
N MET A 60 -11.39 -2.73 -8.83
CA MET A 60 -11.80 -3.01 -7.45
C MET A 60 -13.20 -3.62 -7.36
N ARG A 61 -14.16 -3.07 -8.09
CA ARG A 61 -15.52 -3.64 -8.21
C ARG A 61 -15.49 -5.06 -8.77
N ARG A 62 -14.62 -5.33 -9.74
CA ARG A 62 -14.43 -6.68 -10.30
C ARG A 62 -13.73 -7.64 -9.32
N LYS A 63 -12.74 -7.18 -8.54
CA LYS A 63 -12.14 -7.98 -7.44
C LYS A 63 -13.23 -8.33 -6.41
N ARG A 64 -14.03 -7.33 -5.98
CA ARG A 64 -15.15 -7.50 -5.03
C ARG A 64 -16.24 -8.44 -5.54
N SER A 65 -16.60 -8.38 -6.83
CA SER A 65 -17.65 -9.25 -7.39
C SER A 65 -17.29 -10.74 -7.31
N LYS A 66 -16.00 -11.06 -7.37
CA LYS A 66 -15.45 -12.43 -7.27
C LYS A 66 -15.37 -12.97 -5.84
N LEU A 67 -15.65 -12.17 -4.81
CA LEU A 67 -15.70 -12.65 -3.44
C LEU A 67 -16.80 -13.71 -3.27
N ILE A 68 -16.41 -14.86 -2.74
CA ILE A 68 -17.29 -15.99 -2.42
C ILE A 68 -18.22 -15.62 -1.27
N LEU A 69 -17.67 -15.04 -0.20
CA LEU A 69 -18.43 -14.59 0.96
C LEU A 69 -18.94 -13.16 0.75
N LYS A 70 -20.26 -13.01 0.62
CA LYS A 70 -20.92 -11.71 0.65
C LYS A 70 -21.10 -11.24 2.10
N ASN A 71 -21.05 -9.93 2.33
CA ASN A 71 -21.00 -9.24 3.62
C ASN A 71 -19.89 -9.74 4.57
N GLY A 72 -18.82 -10.30 3.99
CA GLY A 72 -17.64 -10.69 4.74
C GLY A 72 -16.68 -9.53 4.96
N PHE A 73 -15.65 -9.77 5.78
CA PHE A 73 -14.56 -8.82 6.00
C PHE A 73 -14.03 -8.21 4.70
N PHE A 74 -13.66 -9.05 3.72
CA PHE A 74 -13.12 -8.60 2.44
C PHE A 74 -14.09 -7.75 1.62
N GLU A 75 -15.39 -7.91 1.79
CA GLU A 75 -16.36 -7.09 1.08
C GLU A 75 -16.39 -5.65 1.64
N HIS A 76 -16.49 -5.51 2.96
CA HIS A 76 -16.40 -4.21 3.62
C HIS A 76 -15.04 -3.56 3.40
N PHE A 77 -13.99 -4.37 3.47
CA PHE A 77 -12.62 -3.97 3.21
C PHE A 77 -12.43 -3.40 1.79
N TYR A 78 -12.85 -4.13 0.75
CA TYR A 78 -12.78 -3.62 -0.62
C TYR A 78 -13.68 -2.40 -0.85
N SER A 79 -14.72 -2.21 -0.04
CA SER A 79 -15.50 -0.96 -0.07
C SER A 79 -14.71 0.25 0.39
N ILE A 80 -13.80 0.09 1.36
CA ILE A 80 -12.88 1.15 1.80
C ILE A 80 -11.80 1.38 0.72
N LEU A 81 -11.22 0.30 0.19
CA LEU A 81 -10.20 0.41 -0.86
C LEU A 81 -10.75 1.02 -2.17
N ASP A 82 -12.04 0.89 -2.49
CA ASP A 82 -12.65 1.53 -3.66
C ASP A 82 -12.50 3.07 -3.65
N HIS A 83 -12.30 3.67 -2.46
CA HIS A 83 -12.02 5.09 -2.29
C HIS A 83 -10.52 5.42 -2.23
N LEU A 84 -9.71 4.55 -1.60
CA LEU A 84 -8.27 4.81 -1.40
C LEU A 84 -7.43 4.46 -2.63
N SER A 85 -7.69 3.31 -3.26
CA SER A 85 -6.90 2.80 -4.37
C SER A 85 -6.84 3.74 -5.58
N PRO A 86 -7.92 4.45 -5.98
CA PRO A 86 -7.85 5.44 -7.06
C PRO A 86 -6.89 6.60 -6.76
N ILE A 87 -6.89 7.10 -5.51
CA ILE A 87 -6.02 8.20 -5.07
C ILE A 87 -4.57 7.75 -5.06
N LEU A 88 -4.30 6.56 -4.50
CA LEU A 88 -2.96 5.97 -4.50
C LEU A 88 -2.48 5.72 -5.93
N ALA A 89 -3.33 5.18 -6.81
CA ALA A 89 -2.97 4.96 -8.21
C ALA A 89 -2.59 6.27 -8.91
N TRP A 90 -3.34 7.35 -8.69
CA TRP A 90 -2.95 8.66 -9.20
C TRP A 90 -1.65 9.16 -8.60
N GLY A 91 -1.45 8.99 -7.29
CA GLY A 91 -0.22 9.38 -6.64
C GLY A 91 1.00 8.64 -7.18
N PHE A 92 0.93 7.33 -7.39
CA PHE A 92 2.07 6.53 -7.85
C PHE A 92 2.28 6.55 -9.37
N LEU A 93 1.21 6.61 -10.16
CA LEU A 93 1.25 6.40 -11.61
C LEU A 93 0.81 7.63 -12.43
N GLY A 94 0.33 8.67 -11.76
CA GLY A 94 -0.09 9.92 -12.38
C GLY A 94 1.08 10.75 -12.89
N THR A 95 0.75 11.96 -13.35
CA THR A 95 1.72 12.91 -13.92
C THR A 95 2.12 14.03 -12.95
N ASP A 96 1.65 13.98 -11.70
CA ASP A 96 2.01 14.94 -10.67
C ASP A 96 3.29 14.47 -9.97
N ASP A 97 4.41 15.10 -10.29
CA ASP A 97 5.73 14.71 -9.78
C ASP A 97 5.88 14.94 -8.26
N ASP A 98 5.24 15.97 -7.70
CA ASP A 98 5.29 16.24 -6.25
C ASP A 98 4.48 15.20 -5.46
N LEU A 99 3.26 14.91 -5.94
CA LEU A 99 2.44 13.86 -5.36
C LEU A 99 3.13 12.50 -5.47
N LYS A 100 3.75 12.22 -6.63
CA LYS A 100 4.50 11.00 -6.86
C LYS A 100 5.69 10.86 -5.93
N PHE A 101 6.49 11.91 -5.78
CA PHE A 101 7.60 11.92 -4.85
C PHE A 101 7.15 11.62 -3.41
N LYS A 102 6.04 12.22 -2.95
CA LYS A 102 5.47 11.97 -1.61
C LYS A 102 5.00 10.51 -1.46
N CYS A 103 4.32 9.98 -2.48
CA CYS A 103 3.87 8.59 -2.50
C CYS A 103 5.04 7.60 -2.50
N GLU A 104 6.07 7.82 -3.32
CA GLU A 104 7.28 6.99 -3.36
C GLU A 104 8.03 7.03 -2.02
N THR A 105 8.19 8.22 -1.43
CA THR A 105 8.80 8.37 -0.10
C THR A 105 8.02 7.60 0.97
N PHE A 106 6.68 7.64 0.93
CA PHE A 106 5.83 6.87 1.83
C PHE A 106 5.97 5.36 1.62
N LYS A 107 6.01 4.90 0.35
CA LYS A 107 6.22 3.50 -0.01
C LYS A 107 7.54 2.99 0.55
N ASP A 108 8.63 3.72 0.31
CA ASP A 108 9.97 3.33 0.74
C ASP A 108 10.08 3.25 2.27
N SER A 109 9.56 4.25 2.99
CA SER A 109 9.51 4.23 4.45
C SER A 109 8.72 3.03 4.97
N THR A 110 7.56 2.74 4.38
CA THR A 110 6.72 1.63 4.84
C THR A 110 7.39 0.29 4.57
N GLN A 111 7.99 0.10 3.39
CA GLN A 111 8.74 -1.11 3.06
C GLN A 111 9.97 -1.29 3.97
N ALA A 112 10.66 -0.20 4.34
CA ALA A 112 11.78 -0.27 5.26
C ALA A 112 11.36 -0.74 6.66
N VAL A 113 10.26 -0.23 7.19
CA VAL A 113 9.68 -0.67 8.47
C VAL A 113 9.31 -2.15 8.41
N ILE A 114 8.60 -2.58 7.37
CA ILE A 114 8.18 -3.97 7.20
C ILE A 114 9.41 -4.89 7.11
N LYS A 115 10.44 -4.52 6.33
CA LYS A 115 11.69 -5.31 6.24
C LYS A 115 12.37 -5.47 7.60
N ASP A 116 12.37 -4.43 8.43
CA ASP A 116 12.95 -4.52 9.77
C ASP A 116 12.11 -5.40 10.70
N TYR A 117 10.77 -5.32 10.65
CA TYR A 117 9.89 -6.19 11.44
C TYR A 117 10.06 -7.67 11.16
N PHE A 118 10.55 -8.03 9.97
CA PHE A 118 10.81 -9.41 9.55
C PHE A 118 12.31 -9.77 9.53
N SER A 119 13.19 -8.90 10.04
CA SER A 119 14.62 -9.17 10.13
C SER A 119 14.97 -9.87 11.45
N PHE A 120 15.76 -10.95 11.38
CA PHE A 120 16.32 -11.63 12.55
C PHE A 120 17.41 -10.82 13.25
N ASP A 121 18.02 -9.85 12.56
CA ASP A 121 19.01 -8.96 13.14
C ASP A 121 18.37 -7.81 13.94
N ARG A 122 17.09 -7.51 13.65
CA ARG A 122 16.36 -6.36 14.21
C ARG A 122 15.32 -6.77 15.25
N CYS A 123 14.72 -7.96 15.08
CA CYS A 123 13.65 -8.47 15.93
C CYS A 123 13.92 -9.91 16.40
N ARG A 124 13.63 -10.16 17.68
CA ARG A 124 13.73 -11.47 18.33
C ARG A 124 12.36 -12.16 18.29
N TYR A 125 12.29 -13.30 17.63
CA TYR A 125 11.06 -14.09 17.49
C TYR A 125 10.91 -15.20 18.53
N THR A 126 11.76 -15.22 19.56
CA THR A 126 11.79 -16.29 20.57
C THR A 126 10.59 -16.23 21.50
N TYR A 127 10.21 -15.02 21.93
CA TYR A 127 9.08 -14.77 22.82
C TYR A 127 8.28 -13.56 22.34
N VAL A 128 6.96 -13.59 22.60
CA VAL A 128 6.05 -12.52 22.16
C VAL A 128 6.43 -11.17 22.77
N GLN A 129 6.83 -11.14 24.05
CA GLN A 129 7.26 -9.92 24.73
C GLN A 129 8.47 -9.28 24.05
N ASP A 130 9.50 -10.08 23.73
CA ASP A 130 10.69 -9.59 23.02
C ASP A 130 10.33 -9.02 21.64
N LEU A 131 9.46 -9.72 20.91
CA LEU A 131 8.99 -9.26 19.60
C LEU A 131 8.21 -7.95 19.70
N CYS A 132 7.33 -7.81 20.70
CA CYS A 132 6.59 -6.57 20.94
C CYS A 132 7.51 -5.39 21.25
N GLU A 133 8.51 -5.58 22.10
CA GLU A 133 9.53 -4.57 22.42
C GLU A 133 10.33 -4.18 21.18
N ASP A 134 10.75 -5.17 20.38
CA ASP A 134 11.55 -4.96 19.19
C ASP A 134 10.75 -4.27 18.08
N ILE A 135 9.49 -4.65 17.83
CA ILE A 135 8.58 -3.97 16.89
C ILE A 135 8.39 -2.52 17.31
N LYS A 136 8.13 -2.27 18.60
CA LYS A 136 7.97 -0.91 19.12
C LYS A 136 9.24 -0.08 18.88
N ARG A 137 10.41 -0.60 19.25
CA ARG A 137 11.71 0.07 19.03
C ARG A 137 11.93 0.38 17.55
N VAL A 138 11.74 -0.59 16.66
CA VAL A 138 11.88 -0.40 15.22
C VAL A 138 10.93 0.68 14.69
N THR A 139 9.68 0.68 15.16
CA THR A 139 8.68 1.71 14.79
C THR A 139 9.17 3.10 15.17
N GLU A 140 9.62 3.26 16.42
CA GLU A 140 10.09 4.54 16.97
C GLU A 140 11.34 5.04 16.24
N GLU A 141 12.33 4.17 15.99
CA GLU A 141 13.54 4.49 15.22
C GLU A 141 13.21 4.98 13.81
N ARG A 142 12.35 4.23 13.08
CA ARG A 142 11.97 4.56 11.70
C ARG A 142 11.12 5.83 11.62
N LEU A 143 10.24 6.05 12.60
CA LEU A 143 9.46 7.29 12.67
C LEU A 143 10.38 8.50 12.86
N TRP A 144 11.36 8.40 13.77
CA TRP A 144 12.33 9.45 14.01
C TRP A 144 13.18 9.74 12.76
N GLU A 145 13.65 8.71 12.06
CA GLU A 145 14.37 8.87 10.78
C GLU A 145 13.52 9.61 9.75
N TRP A 146 12.24 9.25 9.64
CA TRP A 146 11.32 9.85 8.68
C TRP A 146 11.01 11.31 9.00
N GLU A 147 10.75 11.65 10.26
CA GLU A 147 10.55 13.03 10.70
C GLU A 147 11.75 13.92 10.39
N ASN A 148 12.97 13.41 10.56
CA ASN A 148 14.19 14.15 10.22
C ASN A 148 14.35 14.34 8.72
N LYS A 149 14.03 13.33 7.90
CA LYS A 149 14.01 13.48 6.44
C LYS A 149 13.01 14.55 6.00
N LEU A 150 11.81 14.57 6.59
CA LEU A 150 10.79 15.57 6.26
C LEU A 150 11.24 17.00 6.56
N LYS A 151 11.92 17.22 7.70
CA LYS A 151 12.47 18.53 8.06
C LYS A 151 13.48 19.05 7.04
N ILE A 152 14.28 18.17 6.44
CA ILE A 152 15.27 18.52 5.42
C ILE A 152 14.60 18.79 4.07
N ILE A 153 13.52 18.07 3.72
CA ILE A 153 12.80 18.25 2.45
C ILE A 153 11.99 19.57 2.44
N GLN A 154 11.56 20.03 3.62
CA GLN A 154 10.76 21.26 3.77
C GLN A 154 11.60 22.53 4.02
N SER A 155 12.92 22.40 4.19
CA SER A 155 13.87 23.52 4.38
C SER A 155 14.52 23.93 3.07
#